data_AF-A0A5D3E7P9-F1
#
_entry.id   AF-A0A5D3E7P9-F1
#
_cell.length_a   1.000
_cell.length_b   1.000
_cell.length_c   1.000
_cell.angle_alpha   90.00
_cell.angle_beta   90.00
_cell.angle_gamma   90.00
#
_symmetry.space_group_name_H-M   'P 1'
#
loop_
_entity.id
_entity.type
_entity.pdbx_description
1 polymer ?
#
loop_
_entity_poly.entity_id
_entity_poly.type
_entity_poly.pdbx_seq_one_letter_code
_entity_poly.pdbx_strand_id
1 'polypeptide(L)'
;NGDSTNVGNEGGYAPAKIQGTEGALDLISEAVKAAGYELGKDITFAMDAASSEFAKEADGKYSYHFEREGGIVRSTEEMVAWYQSLVEKYPIVSIEDGLAEDDWAGWQKLTEVLGEKVQLVGDDLF
;
A
#
# COMPACT_ATOMS: atom_id res chain seq x y z
N ASN A 1 6.75 18.61 10.24
CA ASN A 1 5.33 18.59 10.71
C ASN A 1 5.14 18.49 12.23
N GLY A 2 6.21 18.52 13.05
CA GLY A 2 6.07 18.52 14.52
C GLY A 2 5.50 17.22 15.09
N ASP A 3 5.66 16.11 14.36
CA ASP A 3 5.24 14.77 14.76
C ASP A 3 6.37 14.06 15.51
N SER A 4 6.06 12.91 16.12
CA SER A 4 7.05 12.05 16.79
C SER A 4 8.18 11.66 15.84
N THR A 5 9.41 11.69 16.35
CA THR A 5 10.61 11.19 15.66
C THR A 5 11.16 9.91 16.31
N ASN A 6 10.39 9.31 17.23
CA ASN A 6 10.70 7.98 17.73
C ASN A 6 10.57 6.96 16.59
N VAL A 7 11.37 5.90 16.67
CA VAL A 7 11.40 4.84 15.67
C VAL A 7 10.73 3.57 16.18
N GLY A 8 10.11 2.83 15.26
CA GLY A 8 9.59 1.48 15.51
C GLY A 8 10.69 0.42 15.50
N ASN A 9 10.28 -0.85 15.48
CA ASN A 9 11.19 -1.99 15.52
C ASN A 9 12.15 -2.05 14.31
N GLU A 10 11.70 -1.54 13.16
CA GLU A 10 12.46 -1.56 11.89
C GLU A 10 13.25 -0.25 11.66
N GLY A 11 13.26 0.65 12.63
CA GLY A 11 13.94 1.94 12.50
C GLY A 11 13.16 2.99 11.70
N GLY A 12 11.97 2.67 11.19
CA GLY A 12 11.06 3.60 10.53
C GLY A 12 10.31 4.51 11.49
N TYR A 13 9.81 5.64 10.98
CA TYR A 13 8.95 6.57 11.73
C TYR A 13 7.48 6.13 11.64
N ALA A 14 6.72 6.34 12.72
CA ALA A 14 5.27 6.11 12.76
C ALA A 14 4.50 7.39 13.18
N PRO A 15 4.52 8.45 12.34
CA PRO A 15 3.86 9.71 12.65
C PRO A 15 2.34 9.55 12.81
N ALA A 16 1.78 10.23 13.81
CA ALA A 16 0.35 10.12 14.14
C ALA A 16 -0.54 10.92 13.16
N LYS A 17 -0.01 12.00 12.58
CA LYS A 17 -0.77 12.99 11.79
C LYS A 17 -0.56 12.80 10.28
N ILE A 18 -0.80 11.58 9.79
CA ILE A 18 -0.80 11.26 8.37
C ILE A 18 -2.24 11.09 7.87
N GLN A 19 -2.56 11.70 6.72
CA GLN A 19 -3.84 11.58 6.03
C GLN A 19 -3.88 10.32 5.16
N GLY A 20 -3.85 9.16 5.82
CA GLY A 20 -3.87 7.87 5.14
C GLY A 20 -2.65 7.61 4.25
N THR A 21 -2.78 6.62 3.38
CA THR A 21 -1.70 6.11 2.52
C THR A 21 -1.12 7.19 1.63
N GLU A 22 -1.97 7.95 0.94
CA GLU A 22 -1.50 9.02 0.04
C GLU A 22 -0.77 10.14 0.81
N GLY A 23 -1.24 10.50 2.00
CA GLY A 23 -0.54 11.47 2.84
C GLY A 23 0.86 11.00 3.26
N ALA A 24 1.07 9.69 3.41
CA ALA A 24 2.40 9.12 3.67
C ALA A 24 3.28 9.21 2.43
N LEU A 25 2.77 8.82 1.27
CA LEU A 25 3.49 8.87 0.00
C LEU A 25 3.87 10.31 -0.38
N ASP A 26 2.97 11.28 -0.19
CA ASP A 26 3.23 12.70 -0.41
C ASP A 26 4.36 13.20 0.50
N LEU A 27 4.30 12.88 1.80
CA LEU A 27 5.33 13.29 2.76
C LEU A 27 6.71 12.71 2.42
N ILE A 28 6.77 11.45 2.01
CA ILE A 28 8.04 10.83 1.60
C ILE A 28 8.52 11.44 0.28
N SER A 29 7.61 11.73 -0.66
CA SER A 29 7.93 12.42 -1.91
C SER A 29 8.56 13.80 -1.67
N GLU A 30 8.02 14.56 -0.72
CA GLU A 30 8.59 15.83 -0.27
C GLU A 30 10.01 15.65 0.32
N ALA A 31 10.20 14.60 1.13
CA ALA A 31 11.50 14.30 1.73
C ALA A 31 12.56 13.91 0.68
N VAL A 32 12.20 13.08 -0.31
CA VAL A 32 13.07 12.71 -1.44
C VAL A 32 13.54 13.97 -2.19
N LYS A 33 12.60 14.87 -2.51
CA LYS A 33 12.91 16.14 -3.16
C LYS A 33 13.79 17.04 -2.30
N ALA A 34 13.50 17.14 -0.99
CA ALA A 34 14.29 17.94 -0.06
C ALA A 34 15.72 17.43 0.11
N ALA A 35 15.92 16.12 -0.05
CA ALA A 35 17.24 15.49 -0.08
C ALA A 35 18.00 15.68 -1.40
N GLY A 36 17.36 16.25 -2.42
CA GLY A 36 17.98 16.55 -3.72
C GLY A 36 17.91 15.41 -4.75
N TYR A 37 17.05 14.41 -4.53
CA TYR A 37 16.86 13.27 -5.43
C TYR A 37 15.59 13.43 -6.30
N GLU A 38 15.59 12.76 -7.45
CA GLU A 38 14.47 12.70 -8.38
C GLU A 38 13.60 11.45 -8.11
N LEU A 39 12.37 11.66 -7.63
CA LEU A 39 11.41 10.58 -7.41
C LEU A 39 11.01 9.93 -8.74
N GLY A 40 10.99 8.61 -8.79
CA GLY A 40 10.74 7.80 -9.98
C GLY A 40 11.98 7.50 -10.82
N LYS A 41 13.14 8.09 -10.49
CA LYS A 41 14.41 7.83 -11.18
C LYS A 41 15.52 7.41 -10.22
N ASP A 42 15.77 8.23 -9.21
CA ASP A 42 16.79 7.93 -8.19
C ASP A 42 16.20 7.10 -7.06
N ILE A 43 14.94 7.38 -6.69
CA ILE A 43 14.21 6.74 -5.60
C ILE A 43 12.80 6.38 -6.07
N THR A 44 12.31 5.22 -5.66
CA THR A 44 10.97 4.69 -5.98
C THR A 44 10.34 4.13 -4.71
N PHE A 45 9.05 3.77 -4.76
CA PHE A 45 8.33 3.20 -3.63
C PHE A 45 8.17 1.69 -3.77
N ALA A 46 8.30 1.01 -2.63
CA ALA A 46 7.76 -0.31 -2.39
C ALA A 46 6.83 -0.22 -1.19
N MET A 47 5.74 -1.00 -1.18
CA MET A 47 4.77 -1.03 -0.10
C MET A 47 4.57 -2.46 0.35
N ASP A 48 4.54 -2.68 1.66
CA ASP A 48 3.94 -3.85 2.28
C ASP A 48 2.59 -3.43 2.84
N ALA A 49 1.53 -4.04 2.31
CA ALA A 49 0.18 -3.76 2.75
C ALA A 49 -0.22 -4.65 3.93
N ALA A 50 0.30 -5.87 4.05
CA ALA A 50 -0.17 -6.90 4.98
C ALA A 50 -1.71 -7.00 5.00
N SER A 51 -2.33 -7.11 3.82
CA SER A 51 -3.79 -6.94 3.68
C SER A 51 -4.64 -7.95 4.44
N SER A 52 -4.09 -9.10 4.79
CA SER A 52 -4.72 -10.10 5.67
C SER A 52 -5.12 -9.50 7.04
N GLU A 53 -4.34 -8.56 7.57
CA GLU A 53 -4.56 -7.95 8.90
C GLU A 53 -5.81 -7.07 8.99
N PHE A 54 -6.29 -6.57 7.85
CA PHE A 54 -7.49 -5.72 7.79
C PHE A 54 -8.55 -6.22 6.80
N ALA A 55 -8.37 -7.44 6.28
CA ALA A 55 -9.37 -8.12 5.49
C ALA A 55 -10.44 -8.77 6.39
N LYS A 56 -11.66 -8.85 5.87
CA LYS A 56 -12.75 -9.65 6.44
C LYS A 56 -13.39 -10.48 5.34
N GLU A 57 -13.59 -11.75 5.63
CA GLU A 57 -14.23 -12.72 4.73
C GLU A 57 -15.69 -12.95 5.16
N ALA A 58 -16.59 -12.98 4.18
CA ALA A 58 -17.95 -13.47 4.34
C ALA A 58 -18.46 -14.07 3.02
N ASP A 59 -18.98 -15.29 3.07
CA ASP A 59 -19.55 -16.02 1.94
C ASP A 59 -18.60 -16.14 0.72
N GLY A 60 -17.31 -16.35 0.99
CA GLY A 60 -16.24 -16.46 0.00
C GLY A 60 -15.83 -15.14 -0.64
N LYS A 61 -16.17 -14.00 -0.02
CA LYS A 61 -15.83 -12.66 -0.51
C LYS A 61 -15.05 -11.87 0.52
N TYR A 62 -14.10 -11.08 0.05
CA TYR A 62 -13.25 -10.25 0.89
C TYR A 62 -13.66 -8.78 0.87
N SER A 63 -13.49 -8.14 2.03
CA SER A 63 -13.62 -6.70 2.22
C SER A 63 -12.45 -6.19 3.06
N TYR A 64 -11.91 -5.04 2.70
CA TYR A 64 -10.67 -4.47 3.25
C TYR A 64 -11.00 -3.18 4.01
N HIS A 65 -10.70 -3.14 5.32
CA HIS A 65 -11.21 -2.12 6.27
C HIS A 65 -10.12 -1.12 6.68
N PHE A 66 -10.19 0.11 6.17
CA PHE A 66 -9.23 1.18 6.46
C PHE A 66 -9.71 2.09 7.59
N GLU A 67 -9.53 1.64 8.82
CA GLU A 67 -10.01 2.36 10.02
C GLU A 67 -9.41 3.77 10.14
N ARG A 68 -8.12 3.94 9.79
CA ARG A 68 -7.42 5.24 9.86
C ARG A 68 -7.73 6.18 8.70
N GLU A 69 -8.39 5.70 7.64
CA GLU A 69 -8.78 6.51 6.48
C GLU A 69 -10.28 6.80 6.49
N GLY A 70 -10.85 7.07 7.67
CA GLY A 70 -12.28 7.38 7.80
C GLY A 70 -13.19 6.16 7.72
N GLY A 71 -12.65 4.95 7.94
CA GLY A 71 -13.43 3.71 7.94
C GLY A 71 -13.85 3.27 6.55
N ILE A 72 -13.08 3.61 5.52
CA ILE A 72 -13.33 3.16 4.14
C ILE A 72 -13.30 1.63 4.12
N VAL A 73 -14.27 1.03 3.44
CA VAL A 73 -14.30 -0.41 3.15
C VAL A 73 -14.23 -0.58 1.64
N ARG A 74 -13.31 -1.43 1.18
CA ARG A 74 -13.15 -1.77 -0.24
C ARG A 74 -13.43 -3.25 -0.46
N SER A 75 -14.17 -3.62 -1.50
CA SER A 75 -14.15 -5.00 -2.00
C SER A 75 -12.79 -5.33 -2.63
N THR A 76 -12.52 -6.60 -2.92
CA THR A 76 -11.35 -7.01 -3.71
C THR A 76 -11.18 -6.20 -4.99
N GLU A 77 -12.26 -5.96 -5.74
CA GLU A 77 -12.21 -5.18 -6.98
C GLU A 77 -11.89 -3.71 -6.75
N GLU A 78 -12.49 -3.12 -5.71
CA GLU A 78 -12.21 -1.73 -5.33
C GLU A 78 -10.78 -1.58 -4.80
N MET A 79 -10.25 -2.61 -4.13
CA MET A 79 -8.89 -2.66 -3.62
C MET A 79 -7.87 -2.71 -4.76
N VAL A 80 -8.09 -3.56 -5.76
CA VAL A 80 -7.26 -3.62 -6.98
C VAL A 80 -7.31 -2.30 -7.77
N ALA A 81 -8.50 -1.73 -7.94
CA ALA A 81 -8.65 -0.44 -8.63
C ALA A 81 -7.96 0.70 -7.87
N TRP A 82 -7.99 0.65 -6.53
CA TRP A 82 -7.29 1.61 -5.69
C TRP A 82 -5.78 1.50 -5.83
N TYR A 83 -5.20 0.29 -5.79
CA TYR A 83 -3.77 0.11 -6.09
C TYR A 83 -3.39 0.59 -7.48
N GLN A 84 -4.21 0.32 -8.49
CA GLN A 84 -3.97 0.85 -9.82
C GLN A 84 -3.88 2.38 -9.82
N SER A 85 -4.81 3.06 -9.13
CA SER A 85 -4.77 4.52 -9.02
C SER A 85 -3.54 5.04 -8.28
N LEU A 86 -3.06 4.31 -7.27
CA LEU A 86 -1.82 4.66 -6.57
C LEU A 86 -0.59 4.52 -7.48
N VAL A 87 -0.48 3.43 -8.23
CA VAL A 87 0.64 3.17 -9.15
C VAL A 87 0.65 4.17 -10.31
N GLU A 88 -0.53 4.67 -10.74
CA GLU A 88 -0.62 5.73 -11.74
C GLU A 88 -0.19 7.10 -11.19
N LYS A 89 -0.35 7.33 -9.89
CA LYS A 89 -0.03 8.61 -9.23
C LYS A 89 1.39 8.67 -8.67
N TYR A 90 1.93 7.56 -8.19
CA TYR A 90 3.22 7.46 -7.52
C TYR A 90 4.09 6.38 -8.19
N PRO A 91 5.42 6.54 -8.22
CA PRO A 91 6.31 5.53 -8.79
C PRO A 91 6.49 4.38 -7.81
N ILE A 92 5.45 3.56 -7.66
CA ILE A 92 5.44 2.31 -6.88
C ILE A 92 5.86 1.18 -7.83
N VAL A 93 6.92 0.47 -7.46
CA VAL A 93 7.47 -0.65 -8.25
C VAL A 93 7.25 -2.01 -7.61
N SER A 94 6.86 -2.06 -6.34
CA SER A 94 6.56 -3.31 -5.63
C SER A 94 5.41 -3.13 -4.64
N ILE A 95 4.50 -4.09 -4.62
CA ILE A 95 3.44 -4.23 -3.60
C ILE A 95 3.53 -5.65 -3.04
N GLU A 96 3.72 -5.73 -1.73
CA GLU A 96 3.73 -6.95 -0.93
C GLU A 96 2.40 -7.12 -0.21
N ASP A 97 1.89 -8.35 -0.18
CA ASP A 97 0.63 -8.76 0.44
C ASP A 97 -0.54 -7.81 0.17
N GLY A 98 -0.71 -7.47 -1.12
CA GLY A 98 -1.72 -6.52 -1.56
C GLY A 98 -3.16 -6.97 -1.29
N LEU A 99 -3.42 -8.27 -1.23
CA LEU A 99 -4.73 -8.84 -0.91
C LEU A 99 -4.57 -9.90 0.19
N ALA A 100 -5.67 -10.30 0.81
CA ALA A 100 -5.65 -11.32 1.86
C ALA A 100 -5.04 -12.62 1.35
N GLU A 101 -4.35 -13.36 2.24
CA GLU A 101 -3.65 -14.62 1.93
C GLU A 101 -4.54 -15.66 1.21
N ASP A 102 -5.83 -15.70 1.57
CA ASP A 102 -6.80 -16.63 0.99
C ASP A 102 -7.67 -16.01 -0.14
N ASP A 103 -7.42 -14.75 -0.56
CA ASP A 103 -8.12 -14.10 -1.68
C ASP A 103 -7.48 -14.45 -3.04
N TRP A 104 -7.39 -15.74 -3.34
CA TRP A 104 -6.71 -16.25 -4.54
C TRP A 104 -7.28 -15.70 -5.85
N ALA A 105 -8.61 -15.58 -5.95
CA ALA A 105 -9.26 -14.99 -7.12
C ALA A 105 -8.92 -13.50 -7.25
N GLY A 106 -8.83 -12.79 -6.12
CA GLY A 106 -8.33 -11.43 -6.06
C GLY A 106 -6.88 -11.31 -6.51
N TRP A 107 -5.98 -12.17 -6.03
CA TRP A 107 -4.57 -12.18 -6.43
C TRP A 107 -4.36 -12.40 -7.93
N GLN A 108 -5.15 -13.29 -8.54
CA GLN A 108 -5.16 -13.47 -9.99
C GLN A 108 -5.55 -12.17 -10.70
N LYS A 109 -6.61 -11.50 -10.23
CA LYS A 109 -7.06 -10.22 -10.79
C LYS A 109 -6.03 -9.10 -10.58
N LEU A 110 -5.43 -9.01 -9.40
CA LEU A 110 -4.37 -8.03 -9.10
C LEU A 110 -3.20 -8.22 -10.06
N THR A 111 -2.79 -9.48 -10.28
CA THR A 111 -1.72 -9.83 -11.22
C THR A 111 -2.09 -9.51 -12.67
N GLU A 112 -3.33 -9.77 -13.09
CA GLU A 112 -3.82 -9.40 -14.43
C GLU A 112 -3.77 -7.88 -14.65
N VAL A 113 -4.16 -7.09 -13.65
CA VAL A 113 -4.24 -5.62 -13.77
C VAL A 113 -2.88 -4.95 -13.64
N LEU A 114 -2.02 -5.40 -12.72
CA LEU A 114 -0.80 -4.69 -12.32
C LEU A 114 0.51 -5.48 -12.50
N GLY A 115 0.46 -6.80 -12.69
CA GLY A 115 1.65 -7.66 -12.67
C GLY A 115 2.67 -7.37 -13.78
N GLU A 116 2.27 -6.73 -14.88
CA GLU A 116 3.20 -6.28 -15.93
C GLU A 116 3.91 -4.95 -15.60
N LYS A 117 3.39 -4.19 -14.62
CA LYS A 117 3.87 -2.83 -14.28
C LYS A 117 4.57 -2.78 -12.92
N VAL A 118 4.17 -3.64 -11.99
CA VAL A 118 4.58 -3.61 -10.59
C VAL A 118 4.91 -5.04 -10.15
N GLN A 119 5.99 -5.20 -9.39
CA GLN A 119 6.30 -6.46 -8.73
C GLN A 119 5.24 -6.74 -7.65
N LEU A 120 4.67 -7.94 -7.68
CA LEU A 120 3.74 -8.41 -6.66
C LEU A 120 4.45 -9.48 -5.83
N VAL A 121 4.59 -9.24 -4.53
CA VAL A 121 5.26 -10.13 -3.57
C VAL A 121 4.20 -10.71 -2.64
N GLY A 122 4.25 -12.02 -2.42
CA GLY A 122 3.47 -12.67 -1.37
C GLY A 122 4.41 -13.07 -0.24
N ASP A 123 4.14 -12.64 0.99
CA ASP A 123 4.82 -13.10 2.20
C ASP A 123 3.92 -14.10 2.94
N ASP A 124 2.80 -13.65 3.50
CA ASP A 124 1.80 -14.53 4.13
C ASP A 124 1.12 -15.47 3.12
N LEU A 125 1.11 -15.09 1.84
CA LEU A 125 0.56 -15.90 0.76
C LEU A 125 1.30 -17.26 0.55
N PHE A 126 2.57 -17.40 0.97
CA PHE A 126 3.43 -18.56 0.63
C PHE A 126 4.11 -19.28 1.79
#